data_AF-A0A9D2QXZ5-F1
#
_entry.id   AF-A0A9D2QXZ5-F1
#
_cell.length_a   1.000
_cell.length_b   1.000
_cell.length_c   1.000
_cell.angle_alpha   90.00
_cell.angle_beta   90.00
_cell.angle_gamma   90.00
#
_symmetry.space_group_name_H-M   'P 1'
#
loop_
_entity.id
_entity.type
_entity.pdbx_description
1 polymer ?
#
loop_
_entity_poly.entity_id
_entity_poly.type
_entity_poly.pdbx_seq_one_letter_code
_entity_poly.pdbx_strand_id
1 'polypeptide(L)' 'DFKGEVPGASPKDCGNYLDMNLGMANYLAKKYLDEVLTDISEDQLVYPE' A
#
# COMPACT_ATOMS: atom_id res chain seq x y z
N ASP A 1 4.94 -5.50 -10.06
CA ASP A 1 4.61 -4.06 -10.09
C ASP A 1 3.37 -3.76 -10.90
N PHE A 2 2.47 -2.96 -10.34
CA PHE A 2 1.37 -2.39 -11.09
C PHE A 2 1.81 -1.08 -11.76
N LYS A 3 1.45 -0.89 -13.04
CA LYS A 3 1.83 0.27 -13.85
C LYS A 3 0.63 0.96 -14.54
N GLY A 4 -0.59 0.52 -14.24
CA GLY A 4 -1.80 1.15 -14.75
C GLY A 4 -2.16 2.42 -13.99
N GLU A 5 -3.26 3.04 -14.37
CA GLU A 5 -3.82 4.16 -13.60
C GLU A 5 -4.39 3.68 -12.26
N VAL A 6 -4.31 4.52 -11.23
CA VAL A 6 -4.95 4.23 -9.94
C VAL A 6 -6.46 4.37 -10.13
N PRO A 7 -7.24 3.28 -9.95
CA PRO A 7 -8.68 3.36 -10.14
C PRO A 7 -9.33 4.40 -9.21
N GLY A 8 -10.18 5.25 -9.75
CA GLY A 8 -10.86 6.30 -8.98
C GLY A 8 -10.01 7.51 -8.63
N ALA A 9 -8.79 7.64 -9.16
CA ALA A 9 -7.97 8.86 -9.05
C ALA A 9 -8.50 10.01 -9.94
N SER A 10 -9.78 10.36 -9.75
CA SER A 10 -10.46 11.45 -10.44
C SER A 10 -11.23 12.33 -9.45
N PRO A 11 -11.46 13.62 -9.76
CA PRO A 11 -12.25 14.50 -8.89
C PRO A 11 -13.68 14.01 -8.64
N LYS A 12 -14.24 13.25 -9.58
CA LYS A 12 -15.60 12.71 -9.48
C LYS A 12 -15.67 11.54 -8.50
N ASP A 13 -14.63 10.72 -8.47
CA ASP A 13 -14.67 9.41 -7.81
C ASP A 13 -13.96 9.39 -6.45
N CYS A 14 -13.09 10.37 -6.16
CA CYS A 14 -12.37 10.48 -4.89
C CYS A 14 -12.28 11.93 -4.39
N GLY A 15 -12.69 12.16 -3.14
CA GLY A 15 -12.61 13.48 -2.50
C GLY A 15 -11.18 13.99 -2.30
N ASN A 16 -10.18 13.12 -2.33
CA ASN A 16 -8.75 13.46 -2.22
C ASN A 16 -7.94 12.89 -3.40
N TYR A 17 -8.48 12.96 -4.62
CA TYR A 17 -7.87 12.35 -5.81
C TYR A 17 -6.46 12.85 -6.14
N LEU A 18 -6.09 14.06 -5.70
CA LEU A 18 -4.76 14.64 -5.91
C LEU A 18 -3.66 13.95 -5.09
N ASP A 19 -4.03 13.22 -4.04
CA ASP A 19 -3.10 12.50 -3.16
C ASP A 19 -2.93 11.02 -3.56
N MET A 20 -3.38 10.65 -4.76
CA MET A 20 -3.27 9.28 -5.27
C MET A 20 -1.90 9.06 -5.92
N ASN A 21 -0.95 8.54 -5.15
CA ASN A 21 0.45 8.35 -5.58
C ASN A 21 0.80 6.87 -5.84
N LEU A 22 0.80 6.47 -7.12
CA LEU A 22 1.14 5.11 -7.53
C LEU A 22 2.59 4.71 -7.22
N GLY A 23 3.53 5.63 -7.36
CA GLY A 23 4.95 5.36 -7.10
C GLY A 23 5.17 4.94 -5.65
N MET A 24 4.58 5.71 -4.72
CA MET A 24 4.67 5.43 -3.29
C MET A 24 3.91 4.15 -2.91
N ALA A 25 2.75 3.90 -3.51
CA ALA A 25 2.01 2.67 -3.29
C ALA A 25 2.82 1.42 -3.68
N ASN A 26 3.46 1.42 -4.85
CA ASN A 26 4.34 0.33 -5.28
C ASN A 26 5.53 0.13 -4.32
N TYR A 27 6.14 1.22 -3.86
CA TYR A 27 7.25 1.16 -2.91
C TYR A 27 6.82 0.52 -1.58
N LEU A 28 5.71 0.98 -0.99
CA LEU A 28 5.20 0.45 0.28
C LEU A 28 4.76 -1.01 0.16
N ALA A 29 4.08 -1.37 -0.94
CA ALA A 29 3.66 -2.74 -1.18
C ALA A 29 4.86 -3.68 -1.26
N LYS A 30 5.91 -3.29 -1.99
CA LYS A 30 7.16 -4.07 -2.06
C LYS A 30 7.83 -4.17 -0.69
N LYS A 31 7.96 -3.05 0.03
CA LYS A 31 8.55 -3.04 1.37
C LYS A 31 7.82 -4.00 2.32
N TYR A 32 6.49 -3.96 2.35
CA TYR A 32 5.69 -4.84 3.20
C TYR A 32 5.77 -6.30 2.77
N LEU A 33 5.81 -6.58 1.47
CA LEU A 33 6.05 -7.94 0.97
C LEU A 33 7.38 -8.47 1.49
N ASP A 34 8.47 -7.71 1.29
CA ASP A 34 9.84 -8.13 1.57
C ASP A 34 10.16 -8.18 3.08
N GLU A 35 9.66 -7.22 3.87
CA GLU A 35 10.00 -7.08 5.30
C GLU A 35 9.00 -7.74 6.25
N VAL A 36 7.78 -8.06 5.79
CA VAL A 36 6.72 -8.59 6.66
C VAL A 36 6.16 -9.90 6.12
N LEU A 37 5.64 -9.92 4.89
CA LEU A 37 4.92 -11.11 4.42
C LEU A 37 5.84 -12.30 4.13
N THR A 38 7.05 -12.06 3.62
CA THR A 38 8.01 -13.12 3.33
C THR A 38 8.79 -13.62 4.55
N ASP A 39 8.81 -12.83 5.63
CA ASP A 39 9.51 -13.14 6.89
C ASP A 39 8.66 -12.75 8.10
N ILE A 40 7.45 -13.29 8.16
CA ILE A 40 6.47 -12.92 9.18
C ILE A 40 6.89 -13.43 10.56
N SER A 41 6.90 -12.56 11.56
CA SER A 41 7.34 -12.85 12.92
C SER A 41 6.17 -12.92 13.90
N GLU A 42 6.36 -13.61 15.04
CA GLU A 42 5.28 -13.82 16.02
C GLU A 42 4.74 -12.51 16.62
N ASP A 43 5.60 -11.50 16.81
CA ASP A 43 5.23 -10.17 17.30
C ASP A 43 4.27 -9.41 16.36
N GLN A 44 4.24 -9.77 15.07
CA GLN A 44 3.30 -9.21 14.11
C GLN A 44 1.92 -9.91 14.15
N LEU A 45 1.82 -11.04 14.86
CA LEU A 45 0.61 -11.86 14.97
C LEU A 45 -0.10 -11.73 16.32
N VAL A 46 0.54 -11.07 17.29
CA VAL A 46 0.03 -10.93 18.67
C VAL A 46 -0.13 -9.45 18.99
N TYR A 47 -1.31 -9.06 19.45
CA TYR A 47 -1.54 -7.68 19.90
C TYR A 47 -0.83 -7.42 21.24
N PRO A 48 -0.25 -6.21 21.44
CA PRO A 48 0.31 -5.82 22.73
C PRO A 48 -0.76 -5.79 23.84
N GLU A 49 -0.35 -6.14 25.06
CA GLU A 49 -1.14 -5.95 26.30
C GLU A 49 -1.18 -4.47 26.74
#